data_AF-A0AAP0FUH3-F1
#
_entry.id   AF-A0AAP0FUH3-F1
#
_cell.length_a   1.000
_cell.length_b   1.000
_cell.length_c   1.000
_cell.angle_alpha   90.00
_cell.angle_beta   90.00
_cell.angle_gamma   90.00
#
_symmetry.space_group_name_H-M   'P 1'
#
loop_
_entity.id
_entity.type
_entity.pdbx_description
1 polymer ?
#
loop_
_entity_poly.entity_id
_entity_poly.type
_entity_poly.pdbx_seq_one_letter_code
_entity_poly.pdbx_strand_id
1 'polypeptide(L)'
;MGIGTKIAALGRRRVVAMKGHVFVRSGDGRRFLVPLSYLTTSIFRELLRISAEEYGLRCDGPITMPCDASTMEYIMSLLRCRAPLDVEMALLLSIFRGT
;
A
#
# COMPACT_ATOMS: atom_id res chain seq x y z
N MET A 1 -23.35 -14.68 38.99
CA MET A 1 -22.53 -13.45 38.87
C MET A 1 -21.41 -13.77 37.88
N GLY A 2 -21.61 -13.45 36.60
CA GLY A 2 -20.75 -13.93 35.50
C GLY A 2 -19.44 -13.14 35.41
N ILE A 3 -18.32 -13.85 35.44
CA ILE A 3 -16.99 -13.34 35.11
C ILE A 3 -16.89 -13.15 33.59
N GLY A 4 -16.99 -11.90 33.14
CA GLY A 4 -16.79 -11.50 31.74
C GLY A 4 -15.46 -10.77 31.59
N THR A 5 -14.55 -11.37 30.84
CA THR A 5 -13.16 -10.94 30.59
C THR A 5 -13.05 -9.50 30.08
N LYS A 6 -12.18 -8.71 30.72
CA LYS A 6 -11.77 -7.38 30.26
C LYS A 6 -10.84 -7.58 29.05
N ILE A 7 -11.40 -7.44 27.86
CA ILE A 7 -10.67 -7.39 26.60
C ILE A 7 -9.56 -6.35 26.72
N ALA A 8 -8.31 -6.82 26.65
CA ALA A 8 -7.13 -5.95 26.66
C ALA A 8 -7.22 -5.02 25.46
N ALA A 9 -7.13 -3.71 25.72
CA ALA A 9 -7.00 -2.72 24.68
C ALA A 9 -5.71 -3.00 23.89
N LEU A 10 -5.83 -3.52 22.67
CA LEU A 10 -4.70 -3.55 21.74
C LEU A 10 -4.42 -2.09 21.35
N GLY A 11 -3.44 -1.49 22.03
CA GLY A 11 -3.06 -0.10 21.85
C GLY A 11 -2.90 0.21 20.38
N ARG A 12 -3.77 1.08 19.84
CA ARG A 12 -3.59 1.64 18.50
C ARG A 12 -2.29 2.44 18.50
N ARG A 13 -1.18 1.83 18.07
CA ARG A 13 0.04 2.57 17.75
C ARG A 13 -0.32 3.50 16.59
N ARG A 14 -0.64 4.76 16.91
CA ARG A 14 -0.84 5.81 15.91
C ARG A 14 0.50 6.01 15.24
N VAL A 15 0.69 5.40 14.07
CA VAL A 15 1.78 5.77 13.18
C VAL A 15 1.42 7.17 12.68
N VAL A 16 2.18 8.16 13.12
CA VAL A 16 2.06 9.54 12.63
C VAL A 16 2.72 9.57 11.26
N ALA A 17 2.05 10.17 10.28
CA ALA A 17 2.67 10.37 8.97
C ALA A 17 3.94 11.19 9.15
N MET A 18 5.08 10.63 8.77
CA MET A 18 6.34 11.39 8.72
C MET A 18 6.28 12.32 7.52
N LYS A 19 6.83 13.53 7.66
CA LYS A 19 6.94 14.49 6.55
C LYS A 19 7.56 13.78 5.34
N GLY A 20 6.95 13.92 4.17
CA GLY A 20 7.40 13.25 2.94
C GLY A 20 6.92 11.80 2.78
N HIS A 21 5.96 11.33 3.58
CA HIS A 21 5.35 10.00 3.44
C HIS A 21 3.82 10.07 3.43
N VAL A 22 3.18 9.05 2.86
CA VAL A 22 1.73 8.86 2.81
C VAL A 22 1.36 7.49 3.33
N PHE A 23 0.16 7.35 3.90
CA PHE A 23 -0.40 6.03 4.19
C PHE A 23 -1.13 5.48 2.98
N VAL A 24 -0.80 4.26 2.60
CA VAL A 24 -1.57 3.46 1.64
C VAL A 24 -2.10 2.21 2.34
N ARG A 25 -3.18 1.66 1.80
CA ARG A 25 -3.81 0.43 2.26
C ARG A 25 -3.75 -0.61 1.15
N SER A 26 -3.34 -1.84 1.43
CA SER A 26 -3.46 -2.94 0.48
C SER A 26 -4.91 -3.42 0.37
N GLY A 27 -5.21 -4.23 -0.66
CA GLY A 27 -6.53 -4.85 -0.86
C GLY A 27 -6.98 -5.72 0.32
N ASP A 28 -6.05 -6.33 1.06
CA ASP A 28 -6.32 -7.09 2.30
C ASP A 28 -6.37 -6.21 3.57
N GLY A 29 -6.31 -4.88 3.42
CA GLY A 29 -6.56 -3.93 4.50
C GLY A 29 -5.34 -3.54 5.34
N ARG A 30 -4.14 -4.05 5.05
CA ARG A 30 -2.90 -3.67 5.77
C ARG A 30 -2.47 -2.26 5.38
N ARG A 31 -1.83 -1.55 6.32
CA ARG A 31 -1.39 -0.16 6.14
C ARG A 31 0.11 -0.08 5.96
N PHE A 32 0.55 0.70 4.97
CA PHE A 32 1.95 0.95 4.67
C PHE A 32 2.24 2.44 4.69
N LEU A 33 3.40 2.82 5.23
CA LEU A 33 3.92 4.18 5.13
C LEU A 33 4.87 4.24 3.94
N VAL A 34 4.49 4.99 2.91
CA VAL A 34 5.18 5.04 1.62
C VAL A 34 5.81 6.42 1.43
N PRO A 35 7.10 6.53 1.08
CA PRO A 35 7.70 7.81 0.72
C PRO A 35 6.99 8.45 -0.48
N LEU A 36 6.76 9.77 -0.45
CA LEU A 36 6.15 10.49 -1.58
C LEU A 36 6.96 10.36 -2.86
N SER A 37 8.29 10.16 -2.77
CA SER A 37 9.17 9.90 -3.91
C SER A 37 8.85 8.61 -4.65
N TYR A 38 8.17 7.64 -4.01
CA TYR A 38 7.75 6.42 -4.68
C TYR A 38 6.51 6.67 -5.54
N LEU A 39 5.67 7.66 -5.21
CA LEU A 39 4.46 7.95 -5.98
C LEU A 39 4.75 8.44 -7.41
N THR A 40 6.01 8.81 -7.69
CA THR A 40 6.44 9.23 -9.03
C THR A 40 6.99 8.08 -9.88
N THR A 41 7.17 6.88 -9.33
CA THR A 41 7.64 5.71 -10.10
C THR A 41 6.52 5.18 -11.00
N SER A 42 6.87 4.54 -12.12
CA SER A 42 5.89 3.99 -13.07
C SER A 42 4.95 3.01 -12.38
N ILE A 43 5.49 2.15 -11.50
CA ILE A 43 4.70 1.17 -10.79
C ILE A 43 3.65 1.78 -9.87
N PHE A 44 4.00 2.82 -9.11
CA PHE A 44 3.03 3.48 -8.24
C PHE A 44 2.03 4.31 -9.03
N ARG A 45 2.44 4.95 -10.13
CA ARG A 45 1.51 5.68 -11.00
C ARG A 45 0.43 4.76 -11.57
N GLU A 46 0.82 3.58 -12.01
CA GLU A 46 -0.12 2.61 -12.57
C GLU A 46 -1.04 2.02 -11.50
N LEU A 47 -0.48 1.69 -10.34
CA LEU A 47 -1.31 1.27 -9.20
C LEU A 47 -2.29 2.36 -8.77
N LEU A 48 -1.88 3.62 -8.73
CA LEU A 48 -2.77 4.74 -8.37
C LEU A 48 -3.87 4.98 -9.42
N ARG A 49 -3.57 4.79 -10.71
CA ARG A 49 -4.56 4.85 -11.79
C ARG A 49 -5.64 3.80 -11.58
N ILE A 50 -5.24 2.55 -11.37
CA ILE A 50 -6.17 1.43 -11.17
C ILE A 50 -6.90 1.56 -9.83
N SER A 51 -6.21 2.00 -8.78
CA SER A 51 -6.83 2.36 -7.50
C SER A 51 -7.98 3.35 -7.67
N ALA A 52 -7.76 4.39 -8.47
CA ALA A 52 -8.76 5.41 -8.74
C ALA A 52 -9.95 4.86 -9.54
N GLU A 53 -9.70 3.95 -10.47
CA GLU A 53 -10.73 3.27 -11.28
C GLU A 53 -11.57 2.30 -10.44
N GLU A 54 -10.94 1.52 -9.55
CA GLU A 54 -11.60 0.46 -8.77
C GLU A 54 -12.24 0.96 -7.47
N TYR A 55 -11.54 1.81 -6.72
CA TYR A 55 -11.95 2.25 -5.38
C TYR A 55 -12.42 3.71 -5.32
N GLY A 56 -12.16 4.48 -6.38
CA GLY A 56 -12.36 5.93 -6.40
C GLY A 56 -11.31 6.70 -5.61
N LEU A 57 -11.14 7.98 -5.94
CA LEU A 57 -10.29 8.90 -5.19
C LEU A 57 -11.05 9.44 -3.98
N ARG A 58 -10.93 8.77 -2.83
CA ARG A 58 -11.43 9.31 -1.56
C ARG A 58 -10.40 10.27 -0.96
N CYS A 59 -10.79 11.53 -0.77
CA CYS A 59 -9.93 12.52 -0.08
C CYS A 59 -9.76 12.20 1.41
N ASP A 60 -10.74 11.53 2.02
CA ASP A 60 -10.75 11.21 3.45
C ASP A 60 -10.29 9.77 3.70
N GLY A 61 -8.98 9.55 3.60
CA GLY A 61 -8.35 8.33 4.08
C GLY A 61 -7.13 7.87 3.28
N PRO A 62 -6.48 6.77 3.75
CA PRO A 62 -5.41 6.12 2.99
C PRO A 62 -5.93 5.62 1.64
N ILE A 63 -5.13 5.81 0.60
CA ILE A 63 -5.40 5.28 -0.75
C ILE A 63 -5.40 3.74 -0.68
N THR A 64 -6.43 3.09 -1.20
CA THR A 64 -6.49 1.63 -1.32
C THR A 64 -5.82 1.19 -2.62
N MET A 65 -4.87 0.28 -2.52
CA MET A 65 -4.04 -0.21 -3.62
C MET A 65 -4.61 -1.54 -4.15
N PRO A 66 -4.59 -1.78 -5.47
CA PRO A 66 -5.16 -2.96 -6.11
C PRO A 66 -4.22 -4.18 -5.99
N CYS A 67 -3.61 -4.38 -4.82
CA CYS A 67 -2.72 -5.49 -4.56
C CYS A 67 -2.72 -5.87 -3.07
N ASP A 68 -2.38 -7.12 -2.76
CA ASP A 68 -2.25 -7.58 -1.38
C ASP A 68 -0.99 -7.04 -0.69
N ALA A 69 -0.91 -7.28 0.62
CA ALA A 69 0.23 -6.88 1.43
C ALA A 69 1.57 -7.45 0.94
N SER A 70 1.63 -8.72 0.53
CA SER A 70 2.85 -9.37 0.04
C SER A 70 3.39 -8.69 -1.22
N THR A 71 2.50 -8.35 -2.14
CA THR A 71 2.84 -7.64 -3.37
C THR A 71 3.32 -6.23 -3.06
N MET A 72 2.67 -5.53 -2.13
CA MET A 72 3.11 -4.21 -1.68
C MET A 72 4.52 -4.25 -1.04
N GLU A 73 4.79 -5.23 -0.17
CA GLU A 73 6.11 -5.43 0.44
C GLU A 73 7.19 -5.68 -0.61
N TYR A 74 6.88 -6.51 -1.62
CA TYR A 74 7.79 -6.76 -2.73
C TYR A 74 8.09 -5.50 -3.54
N ILE A 75 7.07 -4.73 -3.92
CA ILE A 75 7.24 -3.45 -4.64
C ILE A 75 8.11 -2.48 -3.84
N MET A 76 7.82 -2.33 -2.54
CA MET A 76 8.60 -1.47 -1.65
C MET A 76 10.07 -1.90 -1.57
N SER A 77 10.34 -3.21 -1.60
CA SER A 77 11.71 -3.76 -1.63
C SER A 77 12.44 -3.42 -2.94
N LEU A 78 11.78 -3.54 -4.09
CA LEU A 78 12.36 -3.22 -5.40
C LEU A 78 12.72 -1.74 -5.52
N LEU A 79 11.81 -0.87 -5.08
CA LEU A 79 12.01 0.58 -5.13
C LEU A 79 13.12 1.03 -4.16
N ARG A 80 13.24 0.36 -3.01
CA ARG A 80 14.31 0.64 -2.03
C ARG A 80 15.69 0.28 -2.58
N CYS A 81 15.79 -0.76 -3.40
CA CYS A 81 17.04 -1.23 -3.97
C CYS A 81 17.41 -0.58 -5.31
N ARG A 82 16.63 0.39 -5.82
CA ARG A 82 16.77 0.92 -7.20
C ARG A 82 16.86 -0.23 -8.22
N ALA A 83 15.87 -1.13 -8.19
CA ALA A 83 15.79 -2.20 -9.17
C ALA A 83 15.83 -1.64 -10.61
N PRO A 84 16.52 -2.32 -11.54
CA PRO A 84 16.56 -1.89 -12.92
C PRO A 84 15.16 -1.96 -13.57
N LEU A 85 14.93 -1.10 -14.57
CA LEU A 85 13.61 -0.84 -15.16
C LEU A 85 12.93 -2.08 -15.75
N ASP A 86 13.72 -3.05 -16.21
CA ASP A 86 13.28 -4.35 -16.70
C ASP A 86 12.55 -5.17 -15.64
N VAL A 87 13.02 -5.14 -14.38
CA VAL A 87 12.36 -5.80 -13.25
C VAL A 87 11.04 -5.10 -12.89
N GLU A 88 11.00 -3.76 -12.94
CA GLU A 88 9.77 -2.99 -12.71
C GLU A 88 8.71 -3.30 -13.77
N MET A 89 9.11 -3.36 -15.06
CA MET A 89 8.21 -3.71 -16.17
C MET A 89 7.73 -5.16 -16.10
N ALA A 90 8.61 -6.11 -15.79
CA ALA A 90 8.22 -7.51 -15.62
C ALA A 90 7.17 -7.67 -14.50
N LEU A 91 7.35 -6.95 -13.39
CA LEU A 91 6.39 -6.97 -12.29
C LEU A 91 5.04 -6.37 -12.68
N LEU A 92 5.02 -5.21 -13.35
CA LEU A 92 3.79 -4.62 -13.88
C LEU A 92 3.03 -5.62 -14.75
N LEU A 93 3.73 -6.30 -15.65
CA LEU A 93 3.14 -7.31 -16.50
C LEU A 93 2.63 -8.52 -15.72
N SER A 94 3.28 -8.93 -14.63
CA SER A 94 2.78 -10.03 -13.79
C SER A 94 1.55 -9.66 -12.97
N ILE A 95 1.48 -8.43 -12.45
CA ILE A 95 0.34 -7.96 -11.65
C ILE A 95 -0.87 -7.69 -12.55
N PHE A 96 -0.66 -7.12 -13.75
CA PHE A 96 -1.74 -6.63 -14.60
C PHE A 96 -2.11 -7.55 -15.79
N ARG A 97 -1.39 -8.65 -16.04
CA ARG A 97 -1.79 -9.63 -17.08
C ARG A 97 -2.96 -10.55 -16.69
N GLY A 98 -3.52 -10.43 -15.49
CA GLY A 98 -4.53 -11.34 -14.95
C GLY A 98 -5.99 -10.91 -15.10
N THR A 99 -6.28 -9.78 -15.77
CA THR A 99 -7.65 -9.26 -15.99
C THR A 99 -8.04 -9.27 -17.45
#